data_AF-A0A945CMK4-F1
#
_entry.id   AF-A0A945CMK4-F1
#
_cell.length_a   1.000
_cell.length_b   1.000
_cell.length_c   1.000
_cell.angle_alpha   90.00
_cell.angle_beta   90.00
_cell.angle_gamma   90.00
#
_symmetry.space_group_name_H-M   'P 1'
#
loop_
_entity.id
_entity.type
_entity.pdbx_description
1 polymer ?
#
loop_
_entity_poly.entity_id
_entity_poly.type
_entity_poly.pdbx_seq_one_letter_code
_entity_poly.pdbx_strand_id
1 'polypeptide(L)'
;MSTYRALSSEEIQILEAAGCRAADWSLVQVKDGFDPQRVQRTSFSGAVEIGSLQGSVEVEGGIELPSGIADATIVDCTLGDDVRINRIHGHLANYDVEEGAVITNVGTMVTQPGATFGNGVELETINEGGGREVRIFNEMSSQFAYIYGMHRYRPQLIEKLEGMVDACVDAVRSDRGRVGSRAMVAHVAEIVDVNIGPCAVVSGASRLHNGTILSEEGAPGQVGASVVAEDFIIGEGSSVDGGAVLSHAFVGQGVQIGKQFSVENSLFFANCEGFHGEACSIFAGPYTVTHHKSTLLIAGIYSFYNAGSGTNQSNHMYKLGPVHQGIVQRGSKTGSFSYMLWPSVLGPFSVVIGKHLNNFDARDLPFSYITDEDGESFLTPAMNMSTVGTIRDGEKWPARDRRKGSVKRDLIRFEVYSPYLVGKMVKAEEIMQQLLDAVSREVEQVRYKGVYIKRLLLRTGAKGYRNAVNLYLNDKIVERAAPVLDQGIV
;
A
#
# COMPACT_ATOMS: atom_id res chain seq x y z
N MET A 1 28.00 -7.71 -25.13
CA MET A 1 26.75 -8.49 -25.03
C MET A 1 27.12 -9.91 -25.40
N SER A 2 27.23 -10.81 -24.43
CA SER A 2 27.45 -12.23 -24.74
C SER A 2 26.20 -12.75 -25.44
N THR A 3 26.39 -13.31 -26.62
CA THR A 3 25.32 -13.91 -27.43
C THR A 3 25.08 -15.33 -26.96
N TYR A 4 23.82 -15.73 -26.79
CA TYR A 4 23.47 -17.14 -26.61
C TYR A 4 23.91 -17.94 -27.84
N ARG A 5 24.39 -19.16 -27.60
CA ARG A 5 24.79 -20.12 -28.64
C ARG A 5 24.11 -21.46 -28.42
N ALA A 6 24.04 -22.27 -29.48
CA ALA A 6 23.61 -23.65 -29.35
C ALA A 6 24.57 -24.44 -28.43
N LEU A 7 24.02 -25.44 -27.75
CA LEU A 7 24.79 -26.43 -27.02
C LEU A 7 25.71 -27.21 -27.98
N SER A 8 26.93 -27.51 -27.52
CA SER A 8 27.82 -28.44 -28.22
C SER A 8 27.38 -29.89 -27.98
N SER A 9 27.82 -30.81 -28.85
CA SER A 9 27.54 -32.23 -28.67
C SER A 9 28.08 -32.79 -27.35
N GLU A 10 29.20 -32.26 -26.85
CA GLU A 10 29.79 -32.65 -25.56
C GLU A 10 28.94 -32.17 -24.39
N GLU A 11 28.43 -30.93 -24.44
CA GLU A 11 27.54 -30.39 -23.42
C GLU A 11 26.22 -31.17 -23.34
N ILE A 12 25.64 -31.54 -24.49
CA ILE A 12 24.42 -32.36 -24.55
C ILE A 12 24.67 -33.72 -23.88
N GLN A 13 25.79 -34.38 -24.16
CA GLN A 13 26.12 -35.67 -23.53
C GLN A 13 26.26 -35.57 -22.01
N ILE A 14 26.87 -34.48 -21.50
CA ILE A 14 27.00 -34.23 -20.06
C ILE A 14 25.60 -34.05 -19.43
N LEU A 15 24.73 -33.27 -20.07
CA LEU A 15 23.36 -33.02 -19.61
C LEU A 15 22.53 -34.32 -19.57
N GLU A 16 22.58 -35.12 -20.63
CA GLU A 16 21.88 -36.40 -20.71
C GLU A 16 22.38 -37.39 -19.64
N ALA A 17 23.71 -37.46 -19.42
CA ALA A 17 24.30 -38.28 -18.36
C ALA A 17 23.89 -37.81 -16.95
N ALA A 18 23.68 -36.51 -16.76
CA ALA A 18 23.15 -35.93 -15.53
C ALA A 18 21.62 -36.11 -15.37
N GLY A 19 20.98 -36.84 -16.28
CA GLY A 19 19.55 -37.16 -16.26
C GLY A 19 18.66 -36.06 -16.84
N CYS A 20 19.23 -35.10 -17.57
CA CYS A 20 18.47 -34.06 -18.24
C CYS A 20 17.89 -34.55 -19.56
N ARG A 21 16.81 -33.91 -20.01
CA ARG A 21 16.10 -34.25 -21.26
C ARG A 21 15.60 -32.97 -21.90
N ALA A 22 15.59 -32.91 -23.22
CA ALA A 22 14.93 -31.85 -23.97
C ALA A 22 14.00 -32.47 -25.03
N ALA A 23 12.86 -31.83 -25.30
CA ALA A 23 12.03 -32.19 -26.44
C ALA A 23 12.77 -31.95 -27.77
N ASP A 24 13.54 -30.86 -27.83
CA ASP A 24 14.43 -30.51 -28.93
C ASP A 24 15.62 -29.72 -28.38
N TRP A 25 16.82 -30.30 -28.42
CA TRP A 25 18.04 -29.64 -27.93
C TRP A 25 18.41 -28.39 -28.76
N SER A 26 17.91 -28.25 -30.00
CA SER A 26 18.18 -27.07 -30.82
C SER A 26 17.49 -25.79 -30.30
N LEU A 27 16.47 -25.96 -29.44
CA LEU A 27 15.76 -24.87 -28.77
C LEU A 27 16.39 -24.48 -27.42
N VAL A 28 17.42 -25.20 -26.98
CA VAL A 28 18.17 -24.89 -25.75
C VAL A 28 19.47 -24.19 -26.11
N GLN A 29 19.61 -22.95 -25.66
CA GLN A 29 20.79 -22.12 -25.91
C GLN A 29 21.46 -21.69 -24.62
N VAL A 30 22.77 -21.48 -24.67
CA VAL A 30 23.60 -21.18 -23.51
C VAL A 30 24.56 -20.03 -23.77
N LYS A 31 24.94 -19.27 -22.74
CA LYS A 31 25.98 -18.24 -22.85
C LYS A 31 27.39 -18.83 -22.83
N ASP A 32 28.35 -18.00 -23.24
CA ASP A 32 29.77 -18.28 -23.04
C ASP A 32 30.08 -18.49 -21.55
N GLY A 33 30.85 -19.54 -21.25
CA GLY A 33 31.17 -19.93 -19.88
C GLY A 33 30.08 -20.76 -19.18
N PHE A 34 29.08 -21.28 -19.89
CA PHE A 34 28.13 -22.25 -19.35
C PHE A 34 28.81 -23.51 -18.78
N ASP A 35 28.45 -23.90 -17.54
CA ASP A 35 28.84 -25.17 -16.94
C ASP A 35 27.69 -26.20 -17.00
N PRO A 36 27.75 -27.20 -17.90
CA PRO A 36 26.73 -28.25 -17.98
C PRO A 36 26.68 -29.14 -16.73
N GLN A 37 27.73 -29.20 -15.89
CA GLN A 37 27.74 -30.02 -14.67
C GLN A 37 26.82 -29.48 -13.56
N ARG A 38 26.44 -28.20 -13.68
CA ARG A 38 25.55 -27.48 -12.76
C ARG A 38 24.07 -27.71 -13.07
N VAL A 39 23.78 -28.49 -14.11
CA VAL A 39 22.41 -28.81 -14.55
C VAL A 39 22.18 -30.31 -14.38
N GLN A 40 21.17 -30.69 -13.60
CA GLN A 40 20.91 -32.09 -13.25
C GLN A 40 19.43 -32.40 -13.26
N ARG A 41 19.05 -33.59 -13.75
CA ARG A 41 17.67 -34.12 -13.68
C ARG A 41 16.60 -33.08 -14.08
N THR A 42 16.86 -32.34 -15.16
CA THR A 42 16.02 -31.23 -15.62
C THR A 42 15.42 -31.53 -16.98
N SER A 43 14.13 -31.25 -17.15
CA SER A 43 13.42 -31.39 -18.43
C SER A 43 13.20 -30.02 -19.07
N PHE A 44 13.59 -29.88 -20.33
CA PHE A 44 13.44 -28.66 -21.11
C PHE A 44 12.38 -28.84 -22.21
N SER A 45 11.50 -27.85 -22.35
CA SER A 45 10.52 -27.78 -23.43
C SER A 45 10.42 -26.35 -23.96
N GLY A 46 10.14 -26.19 -25.25
CA GLY A 46 10.12 -24.88 -25.88
C GLY A 46 11.49 -24.19 -25.92
N ALA A 47 11.49 -22.87 -26.07
CA ALA A 47 12.71 -22.07 -26.17
C ALA A 47 13.30 -21.81 -24.78
N VAL A 48 14.49 -22.36 -24.50
CA VAL A 48 15.16 -22.17 -23.21
C VAL A 48 16.55 -21.58 -23.40
N GLU A 49 16.82 -20.48 -22.72
CA GLU A 49 18.12 -19.82 -22.70
C GLU A 49 18.72 -19.89 -21.29
N ILE A 50 20.01 -20.23 -21.17
CA ILE A 50 20.68 -20.44 -19.88
C ILE A 50 21.99 -19.64 -19.80
N GLY A 51 22.18 -18.92 -18.68
CA GLY A 51 23.41 -18.19 -18.35
C GLY A 51 24.61 -19.09 -18.03
N SER A 52 25.69 -18.52 -17.50
CA SER A 52 26.98 -19.20 -17.29
C SER A 52 26.99 -20.28 -16.17
N LEU A 53 26.24 -20.08 -15.08
CA LEU A 53 26.17 -20.99 -13.92
C LEU A 53 27.54 -21.32 -13.26
N GLN A 54 28.43 -20.34 -13.11
CA GLN A 54 29.76 -20.53 -12.53
C GLN A 54 29.82 -20.18 -11.03
N GLY A 55 28.94 -19.26 -10.59
CA GLY A 55 28.97 -18.64 -9.27
C GLY A 55 28.23 -19.38 -8.17
N SER A 56 28.08 -18.70 -7.04
CA SER A 56 27.23 -19.08 -5.90
C SER A 56 26.17 -18.02 -5.67
N VAL A 57 25.13 -18.41 -4.95
CA VAL A 57 24.04 -17.54 -4.51
C VAL A 57 23.75 -17.77 -3.05
N GLU A 58 23.36 -16.70 -2.38
CA GLU A 58 22.85 -16.76 -1.02
C GLU A 58 21.41 -17.30 -1.02
N VAL A 59 21.15 -18.34 -0.25
CA VAL A 59 19.80 -18.86 0.02
C VAL A 59 19.36 -18.52 1.45
N GLU A 60 18.13 -18.88 1.81
CA GLU A 60 17.56 -18.65 3.15
C GLU A 60 18.53 -19.04 4.28
N GLY A 61 18.64 -18.16 5.28
CA GLY A 61 19.57 -18.33 6.39
C GLY A 61 21.00 -17.86 6.12
N GLY A 62 21.25 -17.16 5.00
CA GLY A 62 22.58 -16.65 4.64
C GLY A 62 23.53 -17.76 4.18
N ILE A 63 22.98 -18.85 3.63
CA ILE A 63 23.77 -20.01 3.21
C ILE A 63 24.18 -19.82 1.76
N GLU A 64 25.48 -19.82 1.51
CA GLU A 64 26.01 -19.82 0.15
C GLU A 64 25.92 -21.22 -0.46
N LEU A 65 25.18 -21.33 -1.57
CA LEU A 65 25.10 -22.55 -2.36
C LEU A 65 25.50 -22.27 -3.80
N PRO A 66 26.04 -23.27 -4.52
CA PRO A 66 26.30 -23.08 -5.93
C PRO A 66 25.03 -22.72 -6.72
N SER A 67 25.21 -21.84 -7.71
CA SER A 67 24.25 -21.67 -8.79
C SER A 67 24.07 -22.99 -9.55
N GLY A 68 22.95 -23.15 -10.24
CA GLY A 68 22.63 -24.37 -10.97
C GLY A 68 21.14 -24.65 -11.08
N ILE A 69 20.82 -25.61 -11.93
CA ILE A 69 19.44 -26.04 -12.21
C ILE A 69 19.32 -27.51 -11.88
N ALA A 70 18.45 -27.88 -10.93
CA ALA A 70 18.30 -29.26 -10.52
C ALA A 70 16.84 -29.63 -10.24
N ASP A 71 16.45 -30.85 -10.64
CA ASP A 71 15.12 -31.40 -10.33
C ASP A 71 13.97 -30.48 -10.77
N ALA A 72 13.96 -30.03 -12.03
CA ALA A 72 13.00 -29.04 -12.52
C ALA A 72 12.44 -29.37 -13.91
N THR A 73 11.25 -28.84 -14.21
CA THR A 73 10.69 -28.78 -15.57
C THR A 73 10.63 -27.31 -15.98
N ILE A 74 11.34 -26.97 -17.06
CA ILE A 74 11.49 -25.60 -17.56
C ILE A 74 10.85 -25.52 -18.95
N VAL A 75 9.97 -24.55 -19.15
CA VAL A 75 9.21 -24.37 -20.40
C VAL A 75 9.28 -22.91 -20.84
N ASP A 76 9.82 -22.64 -22.04
CA ASP A 76 9.83 -21.29 -22.61
C ASP A 76 10.40 -20.22 -21.65
N CYS A 77 11.61 -20.43 -21.12
CA CYS A 77 12.24 -19.56 -20.11
C CYS A 77 13.60 -19.02 -20.53
N THR A 78 13.92 -17.80 -20.09
CA THR A 78 15.27 -17.24 -20.17
C THR A 78 15.83 -17.15 -18.77
N LEU A 79 16.95 -17.81 -18.54
CA LEU A 79 17.58 -17.96 -17.23
C LEU A 79 18.92 -17.23 -17.23
N GLY A 80 19.04 -16.22 -16.37
CA GLY A 80 20.20 -15.35 -16.26
C GLY A 80 21.44 -16.05 -15.72
N ASP A 81 22.50 -15.26 -15.55
CA ASP A 81 23.78 -15.76 -15.03
C ASP A 81 23.64 -16.15 -13.56
N ASP A 82 24.26 -17.27 -13.20
CA ASP A 82 24.36 -17.74 -11.81
C ASP A 82 23.03 -17.87 -11.05
N VAL A 83 21.94 -18.20 -11.74
CA VAL A 83 20.66 -18.52 -11.08
C VAL A 83 20.72 -19.83 -10.31
N ARG A 84 19.85 -19.98 -9.31
CA ARG A 84 19.61 -21.26 -8.64
C ARG A 84 18.15 -21.65 -8.75
N ILE A 85 17.88 -22.66 -9.58
CA ILE A 85 16.55 -23.24 -9.75
C ILE A 85 16.58 -24.67 -9.28
N ASN A 86 15.87 -24.97 -8.20
CA ASN A 86 16.01 -26.28 -7.56
C ASN A 86 14.67 -26.84 -7.09
N ARG A 87 14.41 -28.11 -7.48
CA ARG A 87 13.25 -28.90 -7.04
C ARG A 87 11.93 -28.21 -7.35
N ILE A 88 11.73 -27.83 -8.61
CA ILE A 88 10.46 -27.27 -9.06
C ILE A 88 9.48 -28.44 -9.25
N HIS A 89 8.57 -28.60 -8.30
CA HIS A 89 7.46 -29.52 -8.44
C HIS A 89 6.48 -28.92 -9.49
N GLY A 90 5.95 -29.72 -10.43
CA GLY A 90 5.19 -29.17 -11.56
C GLY A 90 6.09 -28.59 -12.66
N HIS A 91 6.03 -27.28 -12.89
CA HIS A 91 6.83 -26.59 -13.92
C HIS A 91 7.03 -25.09 -13.63
N LEU A 92 8.09 -24.54 -14.23
CA LEU A 92 8.32 -23.10 -14.41
C LEU A 92 8.16 -22.78 -15.91
N ALA A 93 7.21 -21.91 -16.25
CA ALA A 93 6.85 -21.64 -17.65
C ALA A 93 6.69 -20.14 -17.97
N ASN A 94 7.20 -19.70 -19.12
CA ASN A 94 7.04 -18.34 -19.64
C ASN A 94 7.60 -17.25 -18.70
N TYR A 95 8.84 -17.41 -18.26
CA TYR A 95 9.50 -16.48 -17.35
C TYR A 95 10.90 -16.08 -17.81
N ASP A 96 11.20 -14.79 -17.63
CA ASP A 96 12.54 -14.22 -17.64
C ASP A 96 13.05 -14.15 -16.19
N VAL A 97 14.02 -15.00 -15.87
CA VAL A 97 14.66 -15.08 -14.55
C VAL A 97 16.03 -14.42 -14.65
N GLU A 98 16.25 -13.35 -13.90
CA GLU A 98 17.48 -12.57 -13.98
C GLU A 98 18.62 -13.12 -13.14
N GLU A 99 19.79 -12.51 -13.29
CA GLU A 99 21.04 -12.95 -12.66
C GLU A 99 20.93 -13.12 -11.13
N GLY A 100 21.52 -14.19 -10.63
CA GLY A 100 21.58 -14.50 -9.20
C GLY A 100 20.24 -14.76 -8.52
N ALA A 101 19.13 -14.85 -9.27
CA ALA A 101 17.83 -15.16 -8.68
C ALA A 101 17.78 -16.61 -8.19
N VAL A 102 17.03 -16.82 -7.11
CA VAL A 102 16.85 -18.09 -6.43
C VAL A 102 15.39 -18.51 -6.50
N ILE A 103 15.10 -19.66 -7.10
CA ILE A 103 13.76 -20.24 -7.18
C ILE A 103 13.82 -21.67 -6.66
N THR A 104 13.20 -21.94 -5.51
CA THR A 104 13.30 -23.25 -4.84
C THR A 104 11.96 -23.76 -4.31
N ASN A 105 11.64 -25.03 -4.60
CA ASN A 105 10.46 -25.74 -4.12
C ASN A 105 9.12 -25.00 -4.37
N VAL A 106 8.88 -24.50 -5.58
CA VAL A 106 7.57 -23.99 -6.00
C VAL A 106 6.83 -24.97 -6.92
N GLY A 107 5.53 -25.21 -6.69
CA GLY A 107 4.71 -26.28 -7.27
C GLY A 107 4.04 -26.04 -8.64
N THR A 108 3.93 -24.80 -9.10
CA THR A 108 3.66 -24.39 -10.50
C THR A 108 3.86 -22.88 -10.52
N MET A 109 4.62 -22.40 -11.50
CA MET A 109 4.85 -20.98 -11.75
C MET A 109 4.74 -20.73 -13.25
N VAL A 110 3.73 -19.97 -13.67
CA VAL A 110 3.41 -19.78 -15.09
C VAL A 110 2.92 -18.37 -15.39
N THR A 111 3.29 -17.85 -16.56
CA THR A 111 2.66 -16.66 -17.13
C THR A 111 1.79 -17.04 -18.32
N GLN A 112 0.61 -16.46 -18.41
CA GLN A 112 -0.34 -16.63 -19.49
C GLN A 112 -0.19 -15.51 -20.54
N PRO A 113 -0.57 -15.76 -21.81
CA PRO A 113 -0.53 -14.73 -22.83
C PRO A 113 -1.36 -13.51 -22.48
N GLY A 114 -0.79 -12.31 -22.67
CA GLY A 114 -1.44 -11.03 -22.44
C GLY A 114 -1.60 -10.63 -20.98
N ALA A 115 -0.90 -11.28 -20.05
CA ALA A 115 -0.92 -10.94 -18.63
C ALA A 115 -0.54 -9.48 -18.37
N THR A 116 -1.18 -8.85 -17.38
CA THR A 116 -0.91 -7.47 -16.96
C THR A 116 -0.41 -7.38 -15.51
N PHE A 117 -0.27 -8.52 -14.83
CA PHE A 117 0.38 -8.61 -13.52
C PHE A 117 -0.28 -7.68 -12.48
N GLY A 118 -1.62 -7.68 -12.44
CA GLY A 118 -2.45 -6.84 -11.57
C GLY A 118 -2.63 -5.40 -12.07
N ASN A 119 -1.87 -4.95 -13.08
CA ASN A 119 -2.02 -3.60 -13.62
C ASN A 119 -3.33 -3.48 -14.41
N GLY A 120 -4.06 -2.41 -14.15
CA GLY A 120 -5.32 -2.08 -14.80
C GLY A 120 -6.55 -2.67 -14.12
N VAL A 121 -6.38 -3.53 -13.10
CA VAL A 121 -7.48 -4.06 -12.27
C VAL A 121 -8.19 -2.90 -11.61
N GLU A 122 -9.51 -2.87 -11.74
CA GLU A 122 -10.39 -1.89 -11.14
C GLU A 122 -10.80 -2.33 -9.72
N LEU A 123 -10.57 -1.46 -8.73
CA LEU A 123 -10.93 -1.70 -7.32
C LEU A 123 -12.11 -0.82 -6.92
N GLU A 124 -13.13 -1.40 -6.30
CA GLU A 124 -14.28 -0.71 -5.71
C GLU A 124 -13.91 -0.02 -4.38
N THR A 125 -12.92 0.87 -4.43
CA THR A 125 -12.44 1.59 -3.25
C THR A 125 -13.43 2.64 -2.78
N ILE A 126 -13.38 2.98 -1.48
CA ILE A 126 -14.15 4.05 -0.80
C ILE A 126 -15.63 3.74 -0.58
N ASN A 127 -16.28 3.04 -1.51
CA ASN A 127 -17.69 2.71 -1.48
C ASN A 127 -17.93 1.32 -2.04
N GLU A 128 -18.48 0.42 -1.21
CA GLU A 128 -18.86 -0.95 -1.60
C GLU A 128 -19.97 -0.99 -2.67
N GLY A 129 -20.72 0.10 -2.84
CA GLY A 129 -21.71 0.23 -3.93
C GLY A 129 -21.13 0.74 -5.25
N GLY A 130 -19.80 0.88 -5.36
CA GLY A 130 -19.12 1.44 -6.53
C GLY A 130 -19.24 2.97 -6.68
N GLY A 131 -18.93 3.44 -7.88
CA GLY A 131 -18.90 4.85 -8.31
C GLY A 131 -17.62 5.62 -7.93
N ARG A 132 -16.64 4.94 -7.34
CA ARG A 132 -15.38 5.51 -6.83
C ARG A 132 -14.15 4.68 -7.22
N GLU A 133 -14.30 3.85 -8.23
CA GLU A 133 -13.37 2.81 -8.58
C GLU A 133 -12.00 3.36 -8.98
N VAL A 134 -10.93 2.65 -8.62
CA VAL A 134 -9.56 3.03 -8.96
C VAL A 134 -8.87 1.88 -9.66
N ARG A 135 -8.33 2.13 -10.85
CA ARG A 135 -7.51 1.15 -11.58
C ARG A 135 -6.08 1.21 -11.06
N ILE A 136 -5.57 0.11 -10.55
CA ILE A 136 -4.24 0.04 -9.93
C ILE A 136 -3.15 -0.12 -11.00
N PHE A 137 -1.99 0.49 -10.78
CA PHE A 137 -0.81 0.35 -11.62
C PHE A 137 0.46 0.60 -10.80
N ASN A 138 1.61 0.11 -11.29
CA ASN A 138 2.87 0.07 -10.56
C ASN A 138 3.30 1.45 -10.00
N GLU A 139 3.11 2.52 -10.76
CA GLU A 139 3.55 3.86 -10.39
C GLU A 139 2.54 4.68 -9.59
N MET A 140 1.41 4.10 -9.20
CA MET A 140 0.32 4.83 -8.58
C MET A 140 0.73 5.49 -7.26
N SER A 141 0.34 6.77 -7.11
CA SER A 141 0.46 7.54 -5.86
C SER A 141 -0.92 7.80 -5.25
N SER A 142 -0.93 8.10 -3.95
CA SER A 142 -2.15 8.54 -3.24
C SER A 142 -2.76 9.79 -3.86
N GLN A 143 -1.94 10.69 -4.41
CA GLN A 143 -2.41 11.90 -5.07
C GLN A 143 -3.17 11.55 -6.35
N PHE A 144 -2.60 10.67 -7.19
CA PHE A 144 -3.24 10.18 -8.40
C PHE A 144 -4.57 9.49 -8.06
N ALA A 145 -4.55 8.51 -7.17
CA ALA A 145 -5.72 7.73 -6.79
C ALA A 145 -6.82 8.59 -6.16
N TYR A 146 -6.45 9.57 -5.32
CA TYR A 146 -7.41 10.50 -4.74
C TYR A 146 -8.08 11.34 -5.82
N ILE A 147 -7.32 11.88 -6.78
CA ILE A 147 -7.88 12.67 -7.88
C ILE A 147 -8.81 11.78 -8.72
N TYR A 148 -8.36 10.57 -9.06
CA TYR A 148 -9.08 9.61 -9.89
C TYR A 148 -10.42 9.20 -9.26
N GLY A 149 -10.41 8.73 -8.01
CA GLY A 149 -11.62 8.30 -7.31
C GLY A 149 -12.54 9.46 -6.87
N MET A 150 -11.98 10.60 -6.45
CA MET A 150 -12.78 11.68 -5.84
C MET A 150 -13.31 12.71 -6.84
N HIS A 151 -12.60 12.96 -7.94
CA HIS A 151 -12.94 14.02 -8.90
C HIS A 151 -13.64 13.51 -10.17
N ARG A 152 -14.35 12.38 -10.09
CA ARG A 152 -15.10 11.77 -11.22
C ARG A 152 -16.12 12.69 -11.89
N TYR A 153 -16.58 13.73 -11.21
CA TYR A 153 -17.43 14.79 -11.78
C TYR A 153 -16.73 15.62 -12.88
N ARG A 154 -15.44 15.36 -13.17
CA ARG A 154 -14.66 15.99 -14.24
C ARG A 154 -14.33 14.96 -15.32
N PRO A 155 -15.23 14.68 -16.28
CA PRO A 155 -15.06 13.56 -17.23
C PRO A 155 -13.79 13.67 -18.07
N GLN A 156 -13.45 14.87 -18.57
CA GLN A 156 -12.21 15.09 -19.33
C GLN A 156 -10.94 14.82 -18.52
N LEU A 157 -10.97 15.07 -17.21
CA LEU A 157 -9.84 14.73 -16.34
C LEU A 157 -9.73 13.21 -16.19
N ILE A 158 -10.85 12.53 -15.94
CA ILE A 158 -10.89 11.07 -15.81
C ILE A 158 -10.40 10.39 -17.08
N GLU A 159 -10.88 10.80 -18.26
CA GLU A 159 -10.45 10.26 -19.55
C GLU A 159 -8.92 10.37 -19.74
N LYS A 160 -8.32 11.49 -19.32
CA LYS A 160 -6.86 11.66 -19.38
C LYS A 160 -6.12 10.78 -18.39
N LEU A 161 -6.66 10.60 -17.18
CA LEU A 161 -6.08 9.71 -16.18
C LEU A 161 -6.20 8.24 -16.62
N GLU A 162 -7.31 7.84 -17.21
CA GLU A 162 -7.52 6.51 -17.81
C GLU A 162 -6.49 6.25 -18.91
N GLY A 163 -6.28 7.19 -19.83
CA GLY A 163 -5.26 7.05 -20.87
C GLY A 163 -3.83 6.95 -20.33
N MET A 164 -3.53 7.56 -19.17
CA MET A 164 -2.25 7.36 -18.49
C MET A 164 -2.14 5.95 -17.90
N VAL A 165 -3.21 5.44 -17.29
CA VAL A 165 -3.26 4.07 -16.76
C VAL A 165 -3.12 3.06 -17.90
N ASP A 166 -3.84 3.24 -19.01
CA ASP A 166 -3.77 2.36 -20.17
C ASP A 166 -2.35 2.28 -20.74
N ALA A 167 -1.65 3.41 -20.85
CA ALA A 167 -0.25 3.43 -21.27
C ALA A 167 0.66 2.64 -20.31
N CYS A 168 0.43 2.71 -19.00
CA CYS A 168 1.16 1.90 -18.01
C CYS A 168 0.83 0.40 -18.14
N VAL A 169 -0.45 0.05 -18.33
CA VAL A 169 -0.92 -1.33 -18.50
C VAL A 169 -0.33 -1.96 -19.76
N ASP A 170 -0.38 -1.23 -20.88
CA ASP A 170 0.17 -1.71 -22.15
C ASP A 170 1.70 -1.85 -22.11
N ALA A 171 2.39 -1.01 -21.34
CA ALA A 171 3.84 -1.09 -21.17
C ALA A 171 4.29 -2.33 -20.38
N VAL A 172 3.44 -2.87 -19.49
CA VAL A 172 3.76 -4.09 -18.70
C VAL A 172 3.14 -5.36 -19.28
N ARG A 173 2.18 -5.24 -20.21
CA ARG A 173 1.50 -6.37 -20.82
C ARG A 173 2.52 -7.29 -21.49
N SER A 174 2.51 -8.57 -21.15
CA SER A 174 3.48 -9.53 -21.64
C SER A 174 2.94 -10.94 -21.61
N ASP A 175 3.44 -11.78 -22.52
CA ASP A 175 3.24 -13.24 -22.47
C ASP A 175 4.26 -13.92 -21.55
N ARG A 176 5.22 -13.15 -21.01
CA ARG A 176 6.31 -13.58 -20.13
C ARG A 176 6.34 -12.78 -18.84
N GLY A 177 6.44 -13.47 -17.71
CA GLY A 177 6.66 -12.87 -16.40
C GLY A 177 8.14 -12.66 -16.11
N ARG A 178 8.45 -11.89 -15.06
CA ARG A 178 9.82 -11.55 -14.68
C ARG A 178 10.11 -11.88 -13.22
N VAL A 179 11.28 -12.46 -12.97
CA VAL A 179 11.90 -12.57 -11.64
C VAL A 179 13.20 -11.78 -11.67
N GLY A 180 13.22 -10.66 -10.97
CA GLY A 180 14.33 -9.71 -10.98
C GLY A 180 15.60 -10.23 -10.32
N SER A 181 16.71 -9.55 -10.59
CA SER A 181 18.04 -9.98 -10.14
C SER A 181 18.10 -10.16 -8.63
N ARG A 182 18.76 -11.25 -8.19
CA ARG A 182 18.92 -11.62 -6.78
C ARG A 182 17.60 -11.73 -6.00
N ALA A 183 16.45 -11.87 -6.66
CA ALA A 183 15.19 -12.15 -5.99
C ALA A 183 15.18 -13.59 -5.47
N MET A 184 14.51 -13.81 -4.33
CA MET A 184 14.37 -15.10 -3.68
C MET A 184 12.91 -15.53 -3.72
N VAL A 185 12.64 -16.68 -4.33
CA VAL A 185 11.32 -17.32 -4.37
C VAL A 185 11.47 -18.73 -3.80
N ALA A 186 10.95 -18.96 -2.60
CA ALA A 186 11.15 -20.19 -1.84
C ALA A 186 9.83 -20.75 -1.28
N HIS A 187 9.64 -22.06 -1.47
CA HIS A 187 8.55 -22.87 -0.90
C HIS A 187 7.14 -22.33 -1.19
N VAL A 188 6.70 -22.39 -2.46
CA VAL A 188 5.40 -21.85 -2.92
C VAL A 188 4.54 -22.88 -3.67
N ALA A 189 3.23 -22.80 -3.61
CA ALA A 189 2.33 -23.52 -4.52
C ALA A 189 1.04 -22.70 -4.59
N GLU A 190 0.92 -21.67 -5.44
CA GLU A 190 1.22 -21.56 -6.86
C GLU A 190 1.41 -20.06 -7.20
N ILE A 191 2.04 -19.74 -8.34
CA ILE A 191 2.13 -18.35 -8.84
C ILE A 191 1.73 -18.31 -10.30
N VAL A 192 0.74 -17.47 -10.63
CA VAL A 192 0.22 -17.27 -11.99
C VAL A 192 0.19 -15.78 -12.27
N ASP A 193 0.80 -15.35 -13.38
CA ASP A 193 0.78 -13.96 -13.82
C ASP A 193 1.31 -12.98 -12.75
N VAL A 194 2.48 -13.29 -12.18
CA VAL A 194 3.11 -12.41 -11.18
C VAL A 194 4.51 -11.96 -11.62
N ASN A 195 4.73 -10.65 -11.56
CA ASN A 195 6.05 -10.04 -11.68
C ASN A 195 6.70 -9.84 -10.31
N ILE A 196 7.97 -10.20 -10.19
CA ILE A 196 8.75 -10.14 -8.96
C ILE A 196 9.98 -9.27 -9.21
N GLY A 197 10.09 -8.14 -8.52
CA GLY A 197 11.18 -7.19 -8.70
C GLY A 197 12.54 -7.65 -8.12
N PRO A 198 13.63 -6.96 -8.47
CA PRO A 198 14.97 -7.25 -7.94
C PRO A 198 15.04 -7.30 -6.41
N CYS A 199 15.80 -8.24 -5.88
CA CYS A 199 16.01 -8.46 -4.44
C CYS A 199 14.72 -8.70 -3.63
N ALA A 200 13.57 -8.95 -4.28
CA ALA A 200 12.34 -9.29 -3.57
C ALA A 200 12.49 -10.64 -2.86
N VAL A 201 11.77 -10.80 -1.76
CA VAL A 201 11.74 -12.08 -1.01
C VAL A 201 10.31 -12.58 -0.96
N VAL A 202 10.06 -13.72 -1.61
CA VAL A 202 8.83 -14.49 -1.53
C VAL A 202 9.15 -15.81 -0.86
N SER A 203 8.73 -15.99 0.40
CA SER A 203 9.00 -17.19 1.19
C SER A 203 7.72 -17.73 1.82
N GLY A 204 7.30 -18.92 1.40
CA GLY A 204 6.17 -19.66 2.01
C GLY A 204 4.77 -19.35 1.46
N ALA A 205 4.61 -18.79 0.26
CA ALA A 205 3.30 -18.40 -0.29
C ALA A 205 2.46 -19.62 -0.79
N SER A 206 1.13 -19.57 -0.78
CA SER A 206 0.30 -20.66 -1.37
C SER A 206 -1.03 -20.19 -2.00
N ARG A 207 -1.06 -18.99 -2.56
CA ARG A 207 -1.17 -18.77 -4.03
C ARG A 207 -1.23 -17.27 -4.31
N LEU A 208 -0.48 -16.81 -5.30
CA LEU A 208 -0.47 -15.41 -5.76
C LEU A 208 -0.85 -15.39 -7.24
N HIS A 209 -1.91 -14.67 -7.58
CA HIS A 209 -2.51 -14.61 -8.92
C HIS A 209 -2.63 -13.17 -9.38
N ASN A 210 -2.24 -12.89 -10.64
CA ASN A 210 -2.38 -11.61 -11.30
C ASN A 210 -1.88 -10.43 -10.45
N GLY A 211 -0.56 -10.30 -10.28
CA GLY A 211 -0.03 -9.23 -9.44
C GLY A 211 1.42 -8.84 -9.67
N THR A 212 1.85 -7.77 -9.00
CA THR A 212 3.24 -7.29 -9.08
C THR A 212 3.80 -7.07 -7.69
N ILE A 213 5.01 -7.57 -7.44
CA ILE A 213 5.83 -7.27 -6.25
C ILE A 213 6.97 -6.36 -6.70
N LEU A 214 6.77 -5.06 -6.52
CA LEU A 214 7.79 -4.05 -6.77
C LEU A 214 8.88 -4.12 -5.70
N SER A 215 10.13 -4.06 -6.14
CA SER A 215 11.28 -4.24 -5.28
C SER A 215 12.54 -3.65 -5.91
N GLU A 216 13.44 -3.17 -5.06
CA GLU A 216 14.81 -2.78 -5.41
C GLU A 216 15.74 -3.12 -4.25
N GLU A 217 17.05 -3.15 -4.48
CA GLU A 217 18.05 -3.53 -3.46
C GLU A 217 17.95 -2.70 -2.17
N GLY A 218 17.70 -1.39 -2.27
CA GLY A 218 17.54 -0.50 -1.12
C GLY A 218 16.19 -0.65 -0.39
N ALA A 219 15.19 -1.23 -1.04
CA ALA A 219 13.82 -1.34 -0.57
C ALA A 219 13.17 -2.66 -1.02
N PRO A 220 13.65 -3.81 -0.51
CA PRO A 220 13.17 -5.10 -0.95
C PRO A 220 11.70 -5.31 -0.55
N GLY A 221 10.88 -5.71 -1.52
CA GLY A 221 9.50 -6.15 -1.28
C GLY A 221 9.48 -7.56 -0.67
N GLN A 222 8.61 -7.80 0.30
CA GLN A 222 8.56 -9.06 1.04
C GLN A 222 7.15 -9.65 1.07
N VAL A 223 7.05 -10.92 0.67
CA VAL A 223 5.86 -11.76 0.85
C VAL A 223 6.25 -12.97 1.67
N GLY A 224 5.64 -13.10 2.85
CA GLY A 224 5.90 -14.16 3.80
C GLY A 224 4.95 -15.35 3.69
N ALA A 225 4.99 -16.17 4.73
CA ALA A 225 4.29 -17.45 4.74
C ALA A 225 2.76 -17.31 4.75
N SER A 226 2.10 -18.25 4.05
CA SER A 226 0.65 -18.41 4.00
C SER A 226 -0.13 -17.20 3.46
N VAL A 227 0.54 -16.31 2.72
CA VAL A 227 -0.14 -15.21 2.03
C VAL A 227 -0.93 -15.75 0.84
N VAL A 228 -2.18 -15.29 0.73
CA VAL A 228 -3.07 -15.50 -0.41
C VAL A 228 -3.33 -14.13 -1.02
N ALA A 229 -2.97 -13.94 -2.29
CA ALA A 229 -3.23 -12.67 -2.97
C ALA A 229 -3.77 -12.88 -4.39
N GLU A 230 -4.77 -12.09 -4.74
CA GLU A 230 -5.37 -12.02 -6.07
C GLU A 230 -5.56 -10.55 -6.44
N ASP A 231 -5.19 -10.21 -7.68
CA ASP A 231 -5.38 -8.88 -8.26
C ASP A 231 -4.73 -7.78 -7.43
N PHE A 232 -3.40 -7.79 -7.38
CA PHE A 232 -2.66 -7.00 -6.41
C PHE A 232 -1.41 -6.30 -6.95
N ILE A 233 -1.03 -5.21 -6.29
CA ILE A 233 0.31 -4.60 -6.42
C ILE A 233 0.88 -4.36 -5.03
N ILE A 234 2.10 -4.85 -4.78
CA ILE A 234 2.89 -4.59 -3.58
C ILE A 234 4.07 -3.70 -3.95
N GLY A 235 4.20 -2.58 -3.26
CA GLY A 235 5.20 -1.52 -3.48
C GLY A 235 6.53 -1.80 -2.78
N GLU A 236 7.53 -1.00 -3.13
CA GLU A 236 8.90 -1.19 -2.65
C GLU A 236 8.99 -1.03 -1.12
N GLY A 237 9.80 -1.89 -0.50
CA GLY A 237 10.03 -1.90 0.94
C GLY A 237 8.82 -2.32 1.78
N SER A 238 7.74 -2.79 1.15
CA SER A 238 6.55 -3.30 1.83
C SER A 238 6.70 -4.76 2.22
N SER A 239 5.97 -5.15 3.27
CA SER A 239 5.94 -6.51 3.78
C SER A 239 4.50 -6.98 3.96
N VAL A 240 4.16 -8.10 3.34
CA VAL A 240 2.89 -8.80 3.48
C VAL A 240 3.19 -10.20 4.02
N ASP A 241 2.74 -10.52 5.24
CA ASP A 241 3.14 -11.76 5.91
C ASP A 241 2.03 -12.39 6.77
N GLY A 242 2.39 -13.44 7.51
CA GLY A 242 1.60 -13.92 8.65
C GLY A 242 0.18 -14.35 8.29
N GLY A 243 -0.02 -14.95 7.12
CA GLY A 243 -1.33 -15.42 6.66
C GLY A 243 -2.29 -14.32 6.21
N ALA A 244 -1.78 -13.15 5.80
CA ALA A 244 -2.61 -12.09 5.25
C ALA A 244 -3.32 -12.52 3.95
N VAL A 245 -4.52 -11.98 3.75
CA VAL A 245 -5.32 -12.21 2.54
C VAL A 245 -5.52 -10.90 1.82
N LEU A 246 -5.16 -10.85 0.54
CA LEU A 246 -5.35 -9.70 -0.33
C LEU A 246 -6.26 -10.09 -1.49
N SER A 247 -7.38 -9.40 -1.67
CA SER A 247 -8.20 -9.50 -2.87
C SER A 247 -8.46 -8.09 -3.38
N HIS A 248 -8.05 -7.82 -4.62
CA HIS A 248 -8.21 -6.51 -5.25
C HIS A 248 -7.54 -5.41 -4.40
N ALA A 249 -6.21 -5.42 -4.33
CA ALA A 249 -5.46 -4.63 -3.35
C ALA A 249 -4.28 -3.86 -3.93
N PHE A 250 -4.15 -2.60 -3.55
CA PHE A 250 -2.92 -1.83 -3.72
C PHE A 250 -2.22 -1.64 -2.37
N VAL A 251 -0.97 -2.08 -2.28
CA VAL A 251 -0.11 -1.99 -1.09
C VAL A 251 1.09 -1.12 -1.45
N GLY A 252 1.00 0.18 -1.23
CA GLY A 252 2.04 1.17 -1.53
C GLY A 252 3.31 1.03 -0.70
N GLN A 253 4.27 1.95 -0.84
CA GLN A 253 5.63 1.79 -0.31
C GLN A 253 5.73 1.75 1.22
N GLY A 254 6.54 0.84 1.75
CA GLY A 254 6.80 0.70 3.19
C GLY A 254 5.58 0.28 4.02
N VAL A 255 4.53 -0.24 3.38
CA VAL A 255 3.32 -0.75 4.04
C VAL A 255 3.63 -2.10 4.70
N GLN A 256 3.00 -2.34 5.85
CA GLN A 256 3.10 -3.62 6.55
C GLN A 256 1.71 -4.21 6.75
N ILE A 257 1.45 -5.38 6.17
CA ILE A 257 0.20 -6.10 6.33
C ILE A 257 0.51 -7.50 6.83
N GLY A 258 -0.19 -7.95 7.86
CA GLY A 258 0.13 -9.26 8.41
C GLY A 258 -0.76 -9.72 9.53
N LYS A 259 -0.36 -10.82 10.15
CA LYS A 259 -1.07 -11.44 11.28
C LYS A 259 -2.55 -11.70 10.97
N GLN A 260 -2.82 -12.29 9.80
CA GLN A 260 -4.15 -12.65 9.30
C GLN A 260 -5.06 -11.45 8.98
N PHE A 261 -4.48 -10.29 8.68
CA PHE A 261 -5.26 -9.15 8.20
C PHE A 261 -5.84 -9.45 6.82
N SER A 262 -7.11 -9.12 6.59
CA SER A 262 -7.78 -9.25 5.30
C SER A 262 -8.00 -7.89 4.63
N VAL A 263 -7.73 -7.86 3.33
CA VAL A 263 -7.91 -6.70 2.46
C VAL A 263 -8.81 -7.07 1.30
N GLU A 264 -9.88 -6.31 1.13
CA GLU A 264 -10.83 -6.43 0.02
C GLU A 264 -11.02 -5.06 -0.63
N ASN A 265 -10.87 -4.95 -1.95
CA ASN A 265 -11.18 -3.74 -2.74
C ASN A 265 -10.56 -2.45 -2.18
N SER A 266 -9.31 -2.50 -1.72
CA SER A 266 -8.76 -1.46 -0.86
C SER A 266 -7.38 -0.98 -1.26
N LEU A 267 -7.13 0.30 -1.02
CA LEU A 267 -5.89 0.99 -1.33
C LEU A 267 -5.18 1.37 -0.03
N PHE A 268 -3.98 0.84 0.18
CA PHE A 268 -3.08 1.20 1.28
C PHE A 268 -1.88 1.97 0.73
N PHE A 269 -1.72 3.23 1.08
CA PHE A 269 -0.60 4.06 0.62
C PHE A 269 0.55 4.09 1.63
N ALA A 270 1.58 4.89 1.35
CA ALA A 270 2.83 4.89 2.09
C ALA A 270 2.72 4.73 3.62
N ASN A 271 3.53 3.80 4.14
CA ASN A 271 3.72 3.54 5.57
C ASN A 271 2.46 3.14 6.36
N CYS A 272 1.37 2.73 5.70
CA CYS A 272 0.24 2.13 6.40
C CYS A 272 0.62 0.82 7.12
N GLU A 273 -0.17 0.46 8.13
CA GLU A 273 -0.01 -0.80 8.88
C GLU A 273 -1.40 -1.45 9.06
N GLY A 274 -1.55 -2.70 8.64
CA GLY A 274 -2.77 -3.50 8.80
C GLY A 274 -2.47 -4.84 9.47
N PHE A 275 -2.83 -4.99 10.75
CA PHE A 275 -2.68 -6.26 11.46
C PHE A 275 -3.98 -6.74 12.11
N HIS A 276 -4.20 -8.06 12.10
CA HIS A 276 -5.26 -8.81 12.79
C HIS A 276 -6.74 -8.56 12.40
N GLY A 277 -7.12 -7.36 11.95
CA GLY A 277 -8.48 -6.99 11.56
C GLY A 277 -8.77 -7.10 10.06
N GLU A 278 -9.70 -6.27 9.59
CA GLU A 278 -10.19 -6.28 8.20
C GLU A 278 -10.31 -4.86 7.61
N ALA A 279 -10.04 -4.73 6.32
CA ALA A 279 -10.33 -3.55 5.51
C ALA A 279 -11.10 -3.92 4.24
N CYS A 280 -12.26 -3.29 4.03
CA CYS A 280 -13.10 -3.49 2.85
C CYS A 280 -13.48 -2.15 2.20
N SER A 281 -13.19 -2.00 0.91
CA SER A 281 -13.55 -0.80 0.13
C SER A 281 -13.03 0.51 0.75
N ILE A 282 -11.75 0.57 1.14
CA ILE A 282 -11.18 1.76 1.77
C ILE A 282 -10.11 2.45 0.91
N PHE A 283 -10.01 3.76 1.08
CA PHE A 283 -8.84 4.55 0.73
C PHE A 283 -8.04 4.82 2.01
N ALA A 284 -7.05 3.98 2.30
CA ALA A 284 -6.07 4.19 3.36
C ALA A 284 -4.92 5.03 2.83
N GLY A 285 -5.08 6.37 2.90
CA GLY A 285 -4.00 7.32 2.66
C GLY A 285 -2.84 7.12 3.64
N PRO A 286 -1.67 7.75 3.38
CA PRO A 286 -0.45 7.45 4.11
C PRO A 286 -0.61 7.46 5.63
N TYR A 287 0.08 6.54 6.32
CA TYR A 287 0.03 6.35 7.77
C TYR A 287 -1.37 6.04 8.34
N THR A 288 -2.22 5.34 7.60
CA THR A 288 -3.41 4.69 8.17
C THR A 288 -2.99 3.40 8.87
N VAL A 289 -3.29 3.28 10.17
CA VAL A 289 -2.79 2.18 11.01
C VAL A 289 -3.90 1.51 11.83
N THR A 290 -3.88 0.18 11.85
CA THR A 290 -4.67 -0.68 12.73
C THR A 290 -3.88 -1.92 13.14
N HIS A 291 -3.90 -2.25 14.44
CA HIS A 291 -3.10 -3.36 15.00
C HIS A 291 -3.91 -4.41 15.76
N HIS A 292 -5.24 -4.31 15.77
CA HIS A 292 -6.09 -5.09 16.67
C HIS A 292 -7.15 -5.88 15.91
N LYS A 293 -7.37 -7.12 16.38
CA LYS A 293 -8.23 -8.10 15.71
C LYS A 293 -9.68 -7.66 15.52
N SER A 294 -10.21 -6.88 16.46
CA SER A 294 -11.61 -6.44 16.45
C SER A 294 -11.86 -5.20 15.58
N THR A 295 -10.83 -4.66 14.91
CA THR A 295 -10.98 -3.45 14.09
C THR A 295 -11.47 -3.80 12.69
N LEU A 296 -12.53 -3.12 12.27
CA LEU A 296 -13.03 -3.08 10.90
C LEU A 296 -12.88 -1.66 10.35
N LEU A 297 -12.25 -1.55 9.18
CA LEU A 297 -12.24 -0.33 8.36
C LEU A 297 -13.06 -0.58 7.10
N ILE A 298 -14.11 0.21 6.87
CA ILE A 298 -15.04 -0.06 5.77
C ILE A 298 -15.54 1.21 5.12
N ALA A 299 -15.67 1.18 3.78
CA ALA A 299 -16.28 2.22 2.96
C ALA A 299 -15.88 3.64 3.40
N GLY A 300 -14.58 3.94 3.36
CA GLY A 300 -14.06 5.13 4.01
C GLY A 300 -12.74 5.62 3.48
N ILE A 301 -12.51 6.92 3.69
CA ILE A 301 -11.23 7.59 3.42
C ILE A 301 -10.54 7.86 4.74
N TYR A 302 -9.30 7.40 4.86
CA TYR A 302 -8.47 7.54 6.05
C TYR A 302 -7.12 8.16 5.65
N SER A 303 -6.53 8.96 6.54
CA SER A 303 -5.22 9.54 6.30
C SER A 303 -4.55 9.84 7.63
N PHE A 304 -3.31 9.41 7.81
CA PHE A 304 -2.57 9.58 9.08
C PHE A 304 -3.42 9.14 10.28
N TYR A 305 -4.24 8.11 10.07
CA TYR A 305 -5.30 7.71 10.95
C TYR A 305 -4.83 6.60 11.87
N ASN A 306 -5.13 6.70 13.16
CA ASN A 306 -4.88 5.62 14.11
C ASN A 306 -6.21 5.05 14.61
N ALA A 307 -6.51 3.81 14.20
CA ALA A 307 -7.67 3.09 14.65
C ALA A 307 -7.41 2.46 16.03
N GLY A 308 -8.14 2.92 17.05
CA GLY A 308 -8.18 2.27 18.36
C GLY A 308 -8.69 0.83 18.25
N SER A 309 -8.35 -0.01 19.23
CA SER A 309 -8.81 -1.40 19.27
C SER A 309 -10.33 -1.50 19.23
N GLY A 310 -10.89 -2.37 18.39
CA GLY A 310 -12.34 -2.55 18.28
C GLY A 310 -13.06 -1.39 17.60
N THR A 311 -12.34 -0.57 16.83
CA THR A 311 -12.95 0.46 16.00
C THR A 311 -13.79 -0.18 14.91
N ASN A 312 -15.04 0.27 14.78
CA ASN A 312 -15.98 -0.30 13.83
C ASN A 312 -16.86 0.79 13.19
N GLN A 313 -17.29 0.61 11.96
CA GLN A 313 -18.15 1.54 11.25
C GLN A 313 -19.25 0.78 10.50
N SER A 314 -20.37 1.44 10.22
CA SER A 314 -21.44 0.86 9.41
C SER A 314 -21.84 1.80 8.31
N ASN A 315 -21.96 1.26 7.10
CA ASN A 315 -22.29 1.97 5.88
C ASN A 315 -23.61 1.56 5.25
N HIS A 316 -24.29 0.60 5.86
CA HIS A 316 -25.59 0.13 5.40
C HIS A 316 -26.68 1.16 5.69
N MET A 317 -27.42 1.54 4.65
CA MET A 317 -28.73 2.17 4.82
C MET A 317 -29.80 1.09 4.80
N TYR A 318 -30.64 1.06 5.83
CA TYR A 318 -31.71 0.06 5.97
C TYR A 318 -32.51 -0.08 4.65
N LYS A 319 -32.62 -1.32 4.15
CA LYS A 319 -33.24 -1.73 2.86
C LYS A 319 -32.59 -1.25 1.56
N LEU A 320 -31.59 -0.38 1.60
CA LEU A 320 -30.96 0.21 0.41
C LEU A 320 -29.52 -0.24 0.18
N GLY A 321 -28.95 -1.03 1.11
CA GLY A 321 -27.63 -1.63 0.96
C GLY A 321 -26.48 -0.74 1.43
N PRO A 322 -25.23 -1.10 1.08
CA PRO A 322 -24.02 -0.42 1.53
C PRO A 322 -23.73 0.83 0.66
N VAL A 323 -24.52 1.89 0.85
CA VAL A 323 -24.49 3.10 -0.02
C VAL A 323 -23.74 4.28 0.57
N HIS A 324 -23.33 4.20 1.83
CA HIS A 324 -22.67 5.31 2.52
C HIS A 324 -21.16 5.15 2.58
N GLN A 325 -20.47 6.27 2.73
CA GLN A 325 -19.03 6.30 2.95
C GLN A 325 -18.66 7.33 4.02
N GLY A 326 -17.60 7.02 4.79
CA GLY A 326 -17.04 7.90 5.81
C GLY A 326 -15.81 8.67 5.33
N ILE A 327 -15.50 9.78 6.00
CA ILE A 327 -14.25 10.51 5.79
C ILE A 327 -13.61 10.79 7.15
N VAL A 328 -12.47 10.14 7.39
CA VAL A 328 -11.62 10.34 8.56
C VAL A 328 -10.37 11.11 8.12
N GLN A 329 -10.40 12.43 8.33
CA GLN A 329 -9.34 13.29 7.82
C GLN A 329 -8.01 13.12 8.56
N ARG A 330 -6.95 13.63 7.92
CA ARG A 330 -5.55 13.58 8.37
C ARG A 330 -5.38 13.67 9.89
N GLY A 331 -4.65 12.71 10.46
CA GLY A 331 -4.17 12.78 11.85
C GLY A 331 -5.21 12.41 12.88
N SER A 332 -6.41 12.02 12.44
CA SER A 332 -7.50 11.67 13.34
C SER A 332 -7.26 10.34 14.04
N LYS A 333 -8.00 10.11 15.13
CA LYS A 333 -7.89 8.87 15.91
C LYS A 333 -9.26 8.43 16.41
N THR A 334 -9.38 7.15 16.69
CA THR A 334 -10.48 6.61 17.49
C THR A 334 -9.96 6.07 18.81
N GLY A 335 -10.75 6.26 19.87
CA GLY A 335 -10.58 5.51 21.11
C GLY A 335 -10.98 4.04 20.91
N SER A 336 -10.60 3.19 21.87
CA SER A 336 -11.02 1.79 21.83
C SER A 336 -12.55 1.67 21.84
N PHE A 337 -13.06 0.69 21.09
CA PHE A 337 -14.49 0.40 20.91
C PHE A 337 -15.32 1.57 20.36
N SER A 338 -14.68 2.49 19.63
CA SER A 338 -15.41 3.57 18.96
C SER A 338 -16.20 3.03 17.78
N TYR A 339 -17.43 3.51 17.64
CA TYR A 339 -18.32 3.18 16.54
C TYR A 339 -18.81 4.44 15.83
N MET A 340 -18.86 4.42 14.50
CA MET A 340 -19.38 5.53 13.70
C MET A 340 -20.35 5.03 12.63
N LEU A 341 -21.53 5.63 12.55
CA LEU A 341 -22.48 5.42 11.45
C LEU A 341 -22.13 6.34 10.26
N TRP A 342 -21.99 5.76 9.07
CA TRP A 342 -21.82 6.51 7.82
C TRP A 342 -23.16 7.02 7.28
N PRO A 343 -23.15 8.18 6.58
CA PRO A 343 -22.00 9.03 6.31
C PRO A 343 -21.62 9.89 7.52
N SER A 344 -20.34 9.90 7.89
CA SER A 344 -19.80 10.85 8.86
C SER A 344 -18.46 11.40 8.41
N VAL A 345 -18.19 12.66 8.76
CA VAL A 345 -16.94 13.34 8.40
C VAL A 345 -16.24 13.88 9.64
N LEU A 346 -15.08 13.32 9.95
CA LEU A 346 -14.24 13.75 11.06
C LEU A 346 -13.23 14.80 10.59
N GLY A 347 -13.15 15.93 11.32
CA GLY A 347 -12.17 16.98 11.05
C GLY A 347 -10.74 16.54 11.35
N PRO A 348 -9.71 17.15 10.74
CA PRO A 348 -8.32 16.72 10.89
C PRO A 348 -7.86 16.76 12.35
N PHE A 349 -7.00 15.82 12.73
CA PHE A 349 -6.43 15.70 14.08
C PHE A 349 -7.49 15.60 15.19
N SER A 350 -8.71 15.18 14.86
CA SER A 350 -9.78 15.00 15.83
C SER A 350 -9.79 13.57 16.38
N VAL A 351 -10.37 13.40 17.56
CA VAL A 351 -10.49 12.10 18.22
C VAL A 351 -11.96 11.77 18.41
N VAL A 352 -12.37 10.55 18.04
CA VAL A 352 -13.72 10.02 18.28
C VAL A 352 -13.66 8.97 19.39
N ILE A 353 -14.58 9.03 20.35
CA ILE A 353 -14.64 8.13 21.50
C ILE A 353 -16.10 7.77 21.80
N GLY A 354 -16.40 6.47 21.82
CA GLY A 354 -17.75 5.97 22.12
C GLY A 354 -18.55 5.63 20.86
N LYS A 355 -19.87 5.48 21.00
CA LYS A 355 -20.73 4.94 19.95
C LYS A 355 -21.60 6.02 19.32
N HIS A 356 -21.23 6.44 18.12
CA HIS A 356 -21.93 7.47 17.36
C HIS A 356 -22.92 6.84 16.38
N LEU A 357 -24.16 6.68 16.82
CA LEU A 357 -25.26 6.09 16.05
C LEU A 357 -25.95 7.09 15.10
N ASN A 358 -25.59 8.38 15.19
CA ASN A 358 -26.07 9.42 14.31
C ASN A 358 -24.94 9.89 13.39
N ASN A 359 -25.31 10.37 12.20
CA ASN A 359 -24.38 10.95 11.26
C ASN A 359 -23.95 12.36 11.69
N PHE A 360 -22.68 12.71 11.46
CA PHE A 360 -22.18 14.06 11.71
C PHE A 360 -21.18 14.55 10.66
N ASP A 361 -21.05 15.88 10.54
CA ASP A 361 -20.05 16.53 9.70
C ASP A 361 -19.27 17.60 10.48
N ALA A 362 -18.11 17.18 10.99
CA ALA A 362 -17.15 18.00 11.71
C ALA A 362 -15.93 18.40 10.85
N ARG A 363 -16.04 18.35 9.51
CA ARG A 363 -14.89 18.54 8.59
C ARG A 363 -14.12 19.85 8.80
N ASP A 364 -14.82 20.88 9.25
CA ASP A 364 -14.30 22.24 9.41
C ASP A 364 -13.90 22.54 10.86
N LEU A 365 -13.95 21.55 11.75
CA LEU A 365 -13.63 21.68 13.18
C LEU A 365 -12.43 20.79 13.53
N PRO A 366 -11.20 21.14 13.10
CA PRO A 366 -10.01 20.34 13.38
C PRO A 366 -9.69 20.29 14.88
N PHE A 367 -8.88 19.31 15.28
CA PHE A 367 -8.43 19.13 16.67
C PHE A 367 -9.55 18.96 17.68
N SER A 368 -10.71 18.45 17.27
CA SER A 368 -11.87 18.30 18.15
C SER A 368 -11.87 16.94 18.84
N TYR A 369 -12.46 16.85 20.02
CA TYR A 369 -12.88 15.56 20.57
C TYR A 369 -14.37 15.39 20.29
N ILE A 370 -14.77 14.22 19.83
CA ILE A 370 -16.17 13.83 19.65
C ILE A 370 -16.42 12.65 20.58
N THR A 371 -17.31 12.83 21.55
CA THR A 371 -17.62 11.86 22.60
C THR A 371 -19.11 11.51 22.57
N ASP A 372 -19.41 10.25 22.83
CA ASP A 372 -20.77 9.78 23.09
C ASP A 372 -21.17 10.17 24.53
N GLU A 373 -22.18 11.03 24.67
CA GLU A 373 -22.85 11.32 25.94
C GLU A 373 -24.34 10.96 25.78
N ASP A 374 -24.79 9.90 26.47
CA ASP A 374 -26.17 9.41 26.46
C ASP A 374 -26.77 9.14 25.06
N GLY A 375 -25.96 8.63 24.12
CA GLY A 375 -26.36 8.31 22.76
C GLY A 375 -26.27 9.49 21.78
N GLU A 376 -25.86 10.66 22.26
CA GLU A 376 -25.66 11.85 21.44
C GLU A 376 -24.17 12.15 21.23
N SER A 377 -23.86 12.72 20.07
CA SER A 377 -22.48 13.03 19.70
C SER A 377 -22.10 14.44 20.14
N PHE A 378 -21.28 14.57 21.18
CA PHE A 378 -20.80 15.84 21.70
C PHE A 378 -19.42 16.19 21.16
N LEU A 379 -19.25 17.42 20.67
CA LEU A 379 -18.00 17.93 20.16
C LEU A 379 -17.40 18.97 21.13
N THR A 380 -16.15 18.73 21.53
CA THR A 380 -15.30 19.68 22.26
C THR A 380 -14.27 20.26 21.28
N PRO A 381 -14.39 21.54 20.87
CA PRO A 381 -13.56 22.14 19.82
C PRO A 381 -12.13 22.41 20.31
N ALA A 382 -11.16 22.32 19.40
CA ALA A 382 -9.74 22.63 19.61
C ALA A 382 -9.03 21.85 20.76
N MET A 383 -9.66 20.82 21.32
CA MET A 383 -9.17 20.07 22.47
C MET A 383 -7.84 19.35 22.21
N ASN A 384 -7.66 18.81 21.00
CA ASN A 384 -6.48 17.99 20.68
C ASN A 384 -5.26 18.81 20.23
N MET A 385 -5.39 20.14 20.15
CA MET A 385 -4.40 21.00 19.48
C MET A 385 -3.07 21.09 20.24
N SER A 386 -3.13 21.11 21.57
CA SER A 386 -1.97 21.27 22.46
C SER A 386 -1.62 19.99 23.23
N THR A 387 -2.05 18.82 22.75
CA THR A 387 -1.77 17.56 23.44
C THR A 387 -0.37 17.06 23.10
N VAL A 388 0.26 16.41 24.09
CA VAL A 388 1.51 15.67 23.88
C VAL A 388 1.36 14.63 22.75
N GLY A 389 0.16 14.06 22.61
CA GLY A 389 -0.15 13.12 21.53
C GLY A 389 0.04 13.73 20.14
N THR A 390 -0.49 14.93 19.90
CA THR A 390 -0.38 15.62 18.60
C THR A 390 1.06 16.00 18.27
N ILE A 391 1.83 16.48 19.25
CA ILE A 391 3.26 16.79 19.05
C ILE A 391 4.03 15.52 18.69
N ARG A 392 3.83 14.45 19.48
CA ARG A 392 4.49 13.15 19.23
C ARG A 392 4.13 12.58 17.87
N ASP A 393 2.91 12.73 17.39
CA ASP A 393 2.55 12.27 16.05
C ASP A 393 3.39 12.97 14.96
N GLY A 394 3.53 14.30 15.05
CA GLY A 394 4.32 15.09 14.10
C GLY A 394 5.79 14.69 14.04
N GLU A 395 6.40 14.35 15.17
CA GLU A 395 7.78 13.85 15.25
C GLU A 395 7.91 12.39 14.79
N LYS A 396 6.90 11.58 15.14
CA LYS A 396 6.90 10.13 14.92
C LYS A 396 6.81 9.76 13.44
N TRP A 397 6.00 10.46 12.65
CA TRP A 397 5.81 10.11 11.24
C TRP A 397 7.10 10.15 10.41
N PRO A 398 7.88 11.25 10.38
CA PRO A 398 9.13 11.27 9.61
C PRO A 398 10.15 10.25 10.16
N ALA A 399 10.22 10.07 11.47
CA ALA A 399 11.09 9.05 12.10
C ALA A 399 10.70 7.60 11.75
N ARG A 400 9.48 7.38 11.25
CA ARG A 400 8.94 6.08 10.83
C ARG A 400 8.66 6.01 9.34
N ASP A 401 9.22 6.91 8.53
CA ASP A 401 9.14 6.78 7.07
C ASP A 401 10.00 5.58 6.63
N ARG A 402 9.35 4.45 6.31
CA ARG A 402 10.01 3.21 5.90
C ARG A 402 10.31 3.19 4.41
N ARG A 403 9.93 4.22 3.66
CA ARG A 403 10.19 4.32 2.23
C ARG A 403 11.68 4.55 1.98
N LYS A 404 12.34 3.47 1.59
CA LYS A 404 13.75 3.45 1.20
C LYS A 404 13.94 3.44 -0.33
N GLY A 405 12.83 3.36 -1.07
CA GLY A 405 12.82 3.36 -2.53
C GLY A 405 13.53 4.58 -3.11
N SER A 406 14.27 4.38 -4.21
CA SER A 406 14.94 5.43 -4.99
C SER A 406 13.97 6.53 -5.43
N VAL A 407 12.72 6.16 -5.74
CA VAL A 407 11.61 7.07 -6.02
C VAL A 407 10.57 6.97 -4.91
N LYS A 408 10.28 8.08 -4.25
CA LYS A 408 9.18 8.19 -3.29
C LYS A 408 7.88 8.57 -4.01
N ARG A 409 6.99 7.60 -4.22
CA ARG A 409 5.77 7.73 -5.03
C ARG A 409 4.77 8.72 -4.42
N ASP A 410 4.56 8.61 -3.10
CA ASP A 410 3.65 9.49 -2.36
C ASP A 410 4.30 10.83 -1.96
N LEU A 411 3.64 11.94 -2.30
CA LEU A 411 4.03 13.26 -1.80
C LEU A 411 3.50 13.48 -0.38
N ILE A 412 4.35 13.20 0.61
CA ILE A 412 4.00 13.30 2.02
C ILE A 412 4.48 14.62 2.61
N ARG A 413 3.55 15.37 3.20
CA ARG A 413 3.85 16.46 4.15
C ARG A 413 3.71 15.92 5.57
N PHE A 414 4.71 16.12 6.41
CA PHE A 414 4.75 15.59 7.78
C PHE A 414 4.26 16.59 8.81
N GLU A 415 4.30 17.88 8.48
CA GLU A 415 3.93 18.95 9.39
C GLU A 415 2.49 18.76 9.88
N VAL A 416 2.31 18.91 11.19
CA VAL A 416 0.98 18.99 11.80
C VAL A 416 0.32 20.28 11.32
N TYR A 417 0.96 21.41 11.59
CA TYR A 417 0.50 22.73 11.20
C TYR A 417 0.96 23.06 9.78
N SER A 418 0.00 23.05 8.85
CA SER A 418 0.22 23.37 7.43
C SER A 418 -0.76 24.46 6.98
N PRO A 419 -0.52 25.15 5.85
CA PRO A 419 -1.47 26.15 5.34
C PRO A 419 -2.89 25.60 5.17
N TYR A 420 -3.01 24.33 4.77
CA TYR A 420 -4.29 23.63 4.67
C TYR A 420 -5.02 23.54 6.01
N LEU A 421 -4.31 23.11 7.07
CA LEU A 421 -4.90 22.96 8.38
C LEU A 421 -5.20 24.32 9.04
N VAL A 422 -4.30 25.30 8.84
CA VAL A 422 -4.47 26.66 9.34
C VAL A 422 -5.68 27.34 8.70
N GLY A 423 -5.89 27.16 7.40
CA GLY A 423 -7.11 27.63 6.73
C GLY A 423 -8.39 27.03 7.33
N LYS A 424 -8.35 25.74 7.74
CA LYS A 424 -9.46 25.12 8.48
C LYS A 424 -9.64 25.72 9.88
N MET A 425 -8.56 26.07 10.58
CA MET A 425 -8.66 26.73 11.90
C MET A 425 -9.30 28.13 11.80
N VAL A 426 -8.97 28.91 10.78
CA VAL A 426 -9.63 30.21 10.52
C VAL A 426 -11.14 30.02 10.35
N LYS A 427 -11.53 29.07 9.49
CA LYS A 427 -12.95 28.75 9.29
C LYS A 427 -13.63 28.23 10.57
N ALA A 428 -12.92 27.42 11.36
CA ALA A 428 -13.43 26.91 12.63
C ALA A 428 -13.68 28.04 13.63
N GLU A 429 -12.78 29.02 13.72
CA GLU A 429 -12.97 30.23 14.53
C GLU A 429 -14.24 30.98 14.12
N GLU A 430 -14.42 31.23 12.82
CA GLU A 430 -15.61 31.90 12.28
C GLU A 430 -16.89 31.15 12.64
N ILE A 431 -16.90 29.82 12.46
CA ILE A 431 -18.04 28.97 12.83
C ILE A 431 -18.35 29.09 14.32
N MET A 432 -17.34 29.01 15.19
CA MET A 432 -17.55 29.11 16.64
C MET A 432 -18.12 30.46 17.04
N GLN A 433 -17.65 31.55 16.41
CA GLN A 433 -18.15 32.91 16.66
C GLN A 433 -19.60 33.06 16.19
N GLN A 434 -19.92 32.59 14.98
CA GLN A 434 -21.29 32.62 14.45
C GLN A 434 -22.27 31.84 15.33
N LEU A 435 -21.89 30.64 15.78
CA LEU A 435 -22.71 29.83 16.69
C LEU A 435 -22.92 30.52 18.04
N LEU A 436 -21.89 31.21 18.55
CA LEU A 436 -21.98 31.94 19.81
C LEU A 436 -22.90 33.16 19.71
N ASP A 437 -22.87 33.88 18.59
CA ASP A 437 -23.67 35.08 18.36
C ASP A 437 -25.14 34.73 18.03
N ALA A 438 -25.40 33.55 17.48
CA ALA A 438 -26.73 33.08 17.14
C ALA A 438 -27.58 32.61 18.34
N VAL A 439 -26.99 32.44 19.54
CA VAL A 439 -27.70 31.90 20.71
C VAL A 439 -27.58 32.77 21.95
N SER A 440 -28.68 32.85 22.71
CA SER A 440 -28.70 33.59 23.99
C SER A 440 -27.82 32.90 25.05
N ARG A 441 -27.55 33.58 26.17
CA ARG A 441 -26.75 33.02 27.28
C ARG A 441 -27.42 31.85 28.01
N GLU A 442 -28.73 31.69 27.86
CA GLU A 442 -29.55 30.66 28.51
C GLU A 442 -29.45 29.30 27.79
N VAL A 443 -29.01 29.28 26.54
CA VAL A 443 -28.83 28.05 25.78
C VAL A 443 -27.64 27.27 26.32
N GLU A 444 -27.84 26.03 26.75
CA GLU A 444 -26.77 25.20 27.30
C GLU A 444 -25.86 24.62 26.21
N GLN A 445 -26.45 24.24 25.08
CA GLN A 445 -25.77 23.57 23.97
C GLN A 445 -26.36 23.96 22.62
N VAL A 446 -25.52 23.91 21.58
CA VAL A 446 -25.90 24.20 20.20
C VAL A 446 -25.74 22.95 19.34
N ARG A 447 -26.68 22.72 18.42
CA ARG A 447 -26.58 21.65 17.43
C ARG A 447 -25.88 22.18 16.19
N TYR A 448 -24.82 21.51 15.75
CA TYR A 448 -24.06 21.85 14.55
C TYR A 448 -23.82 20.59 13.73
N LYS A 449 -24.46 20.49 12.55
CA LYS A 449 -24.24 19.40 11.57
C LYS A 449 -24.16 17.98 12.16
N GLY A 450 -25.07 17.66 13.07
CA GLY A 450 -25.16 16.32 13.68
C GLY A 450 -24.38 16.14 15.00
N VAL A 451 -23.59 17.11 15.44
CA VAL A 451 -23.00 17.13 16.80
C VAL A 451 -23.63 18.19 17.69
N TYR A 452 -23.52 18.00 19.00
CA TYR A 452 -23.82 18.98 20.04
C TYR A 452 -22.54 19.63 20.54
N ILE A 453 -22.55 20.95 20.74
CA ILE A 453 -21.42 21.69 21.31
C ILE A 453 -21.94 22.46 22.52
N LYS A 454 -21.34 22.25 23.70
CA LYS A 454 -21.67 23.02 24.91
C LYS A 454 -21.39 24.49 24.64
N ARG A 455 -22.38 25.37 24.86
CA ARG A 455 -22.29 26.79 24.50
C ARG A 455 -21.09 27.47 25.16
N LEU A 456 -20.77 27.08 26.39
CA LEU A 456 -19.62 27.58 27.16
C LEU A 456 -18.28 27.32 26.46
N LEU A 457 -18.19 26.30 25.60
CA LEU A 457 -16.97 25.95 24.86
C LEU A 457 -16.80 26.75 23.57
N LEU A 458 -17.84 27.40 23.03
CA LEU A 458 -17.75 28.13 21.76
C LEU A 458 -16.72 29.25 21.82
N ARG A 459 -16.76 30.07 22.89
CA ARG A 459 -15.79 31.15 23.09
C ARG A 459 -14.36 30.61 23.28
N THR A 460 -14.21 29.54 24.05
CA THR A 460 -12.92 28.92 24.32
C THR A 460 -12.33 28.29 23.05
N GLY A 461 -13.16 27.60 22.26
CA GLY A 461 -12.78 27.03 20.97
C GLY A 461 -12.35 28.09 19.96
N ALA A 462 -13.14 29.16 19.80
CA ALA A 462 -12.79 30.29 18.94
C ALA A 462 -11.43 30.91 19.32
N LYS A 463 -11.21 31.17 20.62
CA LYS A 463 -9.93 31.66 21.12
C LYS A 463 -8.79 30.68 20.87
N GLY A 464 -9.03 29.38 21.04
CA GLY A 464 -8.06 28.33 20.77
C GLY A 464 -7.57 28.39 19.32
N TYR A 465 -8.50 28.33 18.36
CA TYR A 465 -8.16 28.41 16.94
C TYR A 465 -7.42 29.71 16.59
N ARG A 466 -7.91 30.87 17.06
CA ARG A 466 -7.23 32.17 16.86
C ARG A 466 -5.78 32.14 17.32
N ASN A 467 -5.54 31.63 18.52
CA ASN A 467 -4.19 31.57 19.10
C ASN A 467 -3.26 30.69 18.26
N ALA A 468 -3.73 29.54 17.79
CA ALA A 468 -2.94 28.63 16.96
C ALA A 468 -2.67 29.21 15.56
N VAL A 469 -3.64 29.91 14.97
CA VAL A 469 -3.44 30.65 13.70
C VAL A 469 -2.36 31.72 13.89
N ASN A 470 -2.46 32.53 14.95
CA ASN A 470 -1.47 33.56 15.25
C ASN A 470 -0.08 32.98 15.49
N LEU A 471 0.01 31.88 16.25
CA LEU A 471 1.28 31.19 16.50
C LEU A 471 1.92 30.74 15.17
N TYR A 472 1.16 30.05 14.33
CA TYR A 472 1.64 29.60 13.02
C TYR A 472 2.11 30.77 12.13
N LEU A 473 1.33 31.85 12.05
CA LEU A 473 1.70 33.02 11.25
C LEU A 473 2.94 33.72 11.79
N ASN A 474 3.04 33.88 13.11
CA ASN A 474 4.23 34.44 13.76
C ASN A 474 5.47 33.61 13.46
N ASP A 475 5.39 32.28 13.59
CA ASP A 475 6.50 31.38 13.27
C ASP A 475 6.94 31.55 11.81
N LYS A 476 5.99 31.68 10.87
CA LYS A 476 6.30 31.89 9.44
C LYS A 476 6.89 33.27 9.15
N ILE A 477 6.49 34.30 9.88
CA ILE A 477 7.10 35.64 9.78
C ILE A 477 8.53 35.59 10.31
N VAL A 478 8.76 34.97 11.46
CA VAL A 478 10.09 34.82 12.06
C VAL A 478 11.02 34.02 11.14
N GLU A 479 10.56 32.89 10.60
CA GLU A 479 11.31 32.06 9.66
C GLU A 479 11.74 32.84 8.41
N ARG A 480 10.87 33.72 7.89
CA ARG A 480 11.19 34.58 6.74
C ARG A 480 12.08 35.76 7.09
N ALA A 481 11.97 36.29 8.31
CA ALA A 481 12.75 37.44 8.76
C ALA A 481 14.17 37.05 9.20
N ALA A 482 14.37 35.84 9.73
CA ALA A 482 15.64 35.38 10.28
C ALA A 482 16.83 35.54 9.30
N PRO A 483 16.74 35.15 8.01
CA PRO A 483 17.85 35.35 7.05
C PRO A 483 18.19 36.82 6.79
N VAL A 484 17.20 37.72 6.90
CA VAL A 484 17.40 39.18 6.71
C VAL A 484 18.02 39.82 7.95
N LEU A 485 17.67 39.32 9.13
CA LEU A 485 18.27 39.75 10.39
C LEU A 485 19.75 39.34 10.49
N ASP A 486 20.09 38.14 9.99
CA ASP A 486 21.47 37.63 9.98
C ASP A 486 22.38 38.37 8.99
N GLN A 487 21.82 38.96 7.94
CA GLN A 487 22.56 39.77 6.95
C GLN A 487 22.73 41.25 7.35
N GLY A 488 22.16 41.65 8.49
CA GLY A 488 22.05 43.04 8.91
C GLY A 488 20.92 43.76 8.17
N ILE A 489 20.02 44.37 8.93
CA ILE A 489 19.04 45.31 8.36
C ILE A 489 19.83 46.54 7.92
N VAL A 490 20.00 46.75 6.62
CA VAL A 490 20.60 47.97 6.05
C VAL A 490 19.66 49.14 6.20
#